data_AF-B6XKY7-F1
#
_entry.id   AF-B6XKY7-F1
#
_cell.length_a   1.000
_cell.length_b   1.000
_cell.length_c   1.000
_cell.angle_alpha   90.00
_cell.angle_beta   90.00
_cell.angle_gamma   90.00
#
_symmetry.space_group_name_H-M   'P 1'
#
loop_
_entity.id
_entity.type
_entity.pdbx_description
1 polymer ?
#
loop_
_entity_poly.entity_id
_entity_poly.type
_entity_poly.pdbx_seq_one_letter_code
_entity_poly.pdbx_strand_id
1 'polypeptide(L)'
;MSISWNWGIFLENAPFGNTTYLGWLISGLEVTVTLSICAWIIAFLVGSFFGILRTVPNRFLAFLGTAYVELFRNVPLIVQFFTWYLVIPELLPQSIGDWFKMELDPNYQFFPLLYAMPWFIHRCAND
;
A
#
# COMPACT_ATOMS: atom_id res chain seq x y z
N MET A 1 -25.95 -30.20 -9.01
CA MET A 1 -24.52 -29.89 -9.28
C MET A 1 -23.69 -30.52 -8.18
N SER A 2 -22.82 -31.48 -8.51
CA SER A 2 -21.87 -32.06 -7.56
C SER A 2 -20.58 -31.23 -7.57
N ILE A 3 -20.23 -30.60 -6.45
CA ILE A 3 -18.93 -29.94 -6.29
C ILE A 3 -17.87 -31.04 -6.10
N SER A 4 -16.98 -31.20 -7.07
CA SER A 4 -15.80 -32.08 -6.98
C SER A 4 -14.70 -31.33 -6.23
N TRP A 5 -14.70 -31.45 -4.92
CA TRP A 5 -13.75 -30.77 -4.07
C TRP A 5 -12.37 -31.44 -4.12
N ASN A 6 -11.31 -30.66 -4.39
CA ASN A 6 -9.94 -31.17 -4.52
C ASN A 6 -9.00 -30.35 -3.63
N TRP A 7 -8.68 -30.90 -2.46
CA TRP A 7 -7.71 -30.32 -1.51
C TRP A 7 -6.25 -30.43 -1.98
N GLY A 8 -5.96 -31.29 -2.96
CA GLY A 8 -4.61 -31.49 -3.51
C GLY A 8 -4.10 -30.31 -4.34
N ILE A 9 -5.00 -29.44 -4.81
CA ILE A 9 -4.69 -28.26 -5.63
C ILE A 9 -3.61 -27.36 -5.03
N PHE A 10 -3.54 -27.28 -3.69
CA PHE A 10 -2.56 -26.42 -3.01
C PHE A 10 -1.11 -26.85 -3.22
N LEU A 11 -0.88 -28.14 -3.49
CA LEU A 11 0.44 -28.72 -3.75
C LEU A 11 0.78 -28.79 -5.24
N GLU A 12 -0.18 -28.46 -6.12
CA GLU A 12 0.07 -28.38 -7.55
C GLU A 12 0.90 -27.12 -7.87
N ASN A 13 1.72 -27.23 -8.92
CA ASN A 13 2.56 -26.13 -9.37
C ASN A 13 1.71 -25.05 -10.03
N ALA A 14 1.98 -23.79 -9.69
CA ALA A 14 1.28 -22.66 -10.28
C ALA A 14 1.69 -22.49 -11.77
N PRO A 15 0.77 -22.07 -12.65
CA PRO A 15 1.02 -21.98 -14.10
C PRO A 15 2.12 -20.98 -14.52
N PHE A 16 2.58 -20.11 -13.61
CA PHE A 16 3.50 -19.02 -13.92
C PHE A 16 4.77 -19.01 -13.04
N GLY A 17 5.10 -20.08 -12.31
CA GLY A 17 6.31 -20.11 -11.47
C GLY A 17 6.70 -21.49 -10.95
N ASN A 18 7.94 -21.62 -10.44
CA ASN A 18 8.45 -22.84 -9.79
C ASN A 18 7.94 -23.01 -8.34
N THR A 19 6.74 -22.51 -8.06
CA THR A 19 6.14 -22.48 -6.72
C THR A 19 4.73 -23.07 -6.75
N THR A 20 4.31 -23.68 -5.66
CA THR A 20 2.96 -24.26 -5.55
C THR A 20 1.91 -23.17 -5.34
N TYR A 21 0.64 -23.49 -5.60
CA TYR A 21 -0.48 -22.59 -5.27
C TYR A 21 -0.46 -22.15 -3.80
N LEU A 22 -0.05 -23.05 -2.88
CA LEU A 22 0.15 -22.70 -1.48
C LEU A 22 1.25 -21.64 -1.32
N GLY A 23 2.37 -21.78 -2.03
CA GLY A 23 3.45 -20.79 -2.03
C GLY A 23 2.99 -19.41 -2.51
N TRP A 24 2.13 -19.35 -3.53
CA TRP A 24 1.53 -18.09 -4.00
C TRP A 24 0.66 -17.41 -2.94
N LEU A 25 -0.18 -18.19 -2.25
CA LEU A 25 -1.01 -17.66 -1.17
C LEU A 25 -0.17 -17.13 -0.01
N ILE A 26 0.89 -17.86 0.37
CA ILE A 26 1.81 -17.44 1.44
C ILE A 26 2.55 -16.15 1.03
N SER A 27 3.02 -16.05 -0.22
CA SER A 27 3.69 -14.84 -0.71
C SER A 27 2.76 -13.62 -0.68
N GLY A 28 1.51 -13.76 -1.13
CA GLY A 28 0.51 -12.69 -1.04
C GLY A 28 0.19 -12.31 0.41
N LEU A 29 0.14 -13.30 1.30
CA LEU A 29 -0.05 -13.08 2.74
C LEU A 29 1.11 -12.28 3.34
N GLU A 30 2.36 -12.62 2.99
CA GLU A 30 3.55 -11.92 3.47
C GLU A 30 3.54 -10.44 3.07
N VAL A 31 3.18 -10.15 1.82
CA VAL A 31 3.05 -8.76 1.33
C VAL A 31 1.95 -8.04 2.12
N THR A 32 0.79 -8.67 2.31
CA THR A 32 -0.32 -8.07 3.06
C THR A 32 0.06 -7.76 4.50
N VAL A 33 0.74 -8.67 5.18
CA VAL A 33 1.17 -8.51 6.58
C VAL A 33 2.21 -7.40 6.69
N THR A 34 3.25 -7.44 5.85
CA THR A 34 4.31 -6.43 5.84
C THR A 34 3.73 -5.04 5.58
N LEU A 35 2.91 -4.91 4.54
CA LEU A 35 2.28 -3.64 4.18
C LEU A 35 1.35 -3.13 5.30
N SER A 36 0.56 -4.01 5.92
CA SER A 36 -0.35 -3.65 7.01
C SER A 36 0.41 -3.14 8.24
N ILE A 37 1.53 -3.77 8.60
CA ILE A 37 2.36 -3.33 9.73
C ILE A 37 2.97 -1.96 9.45
N CYS A 38 3.56 -1.76 8.26
CA CYS A 38 4.12 -0.47 7.86
C CYS A 38 3.05 0.64 7.87
N ALA A 39 1.90 0.38 7.27
CA ALA A 39 0.78 1.32 7.24
C ALA A 39 0.28 1.65 8.66
N TRP A 40 0.19 0.64 9.53
CA TRP A 40 -0.24 0.81 10.92
C TRP A 40 0.70 1.69 11.72
N ILE A 41 2.02 1.50 11.60
CA ILE A 41 3.02 2.32 12.28
C ILE A 41 2.88 3.79 11.86
N ILE A 42 2.78 4.04 10.55
CA ILE A 42 2.64 5.41 10.02
C ILE A 42 1.33 6.04 10.50
N ALA A 43 0.21 5.31 10.37
CA ALA A 43 -1.10 5.77 10.82
C ALA A 43 -1.12 6.07 12.33
N PHE A 44 -0.44 5.25 13.14
CA PHE A 44 -0.33 5.46 14.57
C PHE A 44 0.48 6.72 14.90
N LEU A 45 1.64 6.92 14.28
CA LEU A 45 2.48 8.09 14.53
C LEU A 45 1.78 9.39 14.11
N VAL A 46 1.25 9.43 12.89
CA VAL A 46 0.55 10.61 12.36
C VAL A 46 -0.74 10.87 13.12
N GLY A 47 -1.54 9.82 13.37
CA GLY A 47 -2.79 9.92 14.12
C GLY A 47 -2.58 10.36 15.57
N SER A 48 -1.55 9.83 16.23
CA SER A 48 -1.17 10.26 17.59
C SER A 48 -0.72 11.71 17.62
N PHE A 49 0.14 12.12 16.68
CA PHE A 49 0.62 13.49 16.57
C PHE A 49 -0.52 14.51 16.42
N PHE A 50 -1.40 14.32 15.43
CA PHE A 50 -2.56 15.20 15.24
C PHE A 50 -3.61 15.07 16.34
N GLY A 51 -3.71 13.90 16.99
CA GLY A 51 -4.55 13.69 18.17
C GLY A 51 -4.10 14.53 19.36
N ILE A 52 -2.80 14.55 19.66
CA ILE A 52 -2.21 15.39 20.72
C ILE A 52 -2.33 16.87 20.36
N LEU A 53 -2.15 17.23 19.08
CA LEU A 53 -2.26 18.62 18.63
C LEU A 53 -3.63 19.24 18.94
N ARG A 54 -4.69 18.43 19.07
CA ARG A 54 -6.03 18.90 19.44
C ARG A 54 -6.20 19.21 20.94
N THR A 55 -5.33 18.70 21.80
CA THR A 55 -5.43 18.89 23.26
C THR A 55 -4.57 20.05 23.77
N VAL A 56 -3.73 20.64 22.92
CA VAL A 56 -2.89 21.77 23.31
C VAL A 56 -3.73 23.03 23.55
N PRO A 57 -3.38 23.89 24.53
CA PRO A 57 -4.15 25.09 24.86
C PRO A 57 -4.13 26.16 23.76
N ASN A 58 -3.20 26.07 22.81
CA ASN A 58 -3.15 26.99 21.68
C ASN A 58 -4.26 26.68 20.67
N ARG A 59 -5.24 27.59 20.59
CA ARG A 59 -6.41 27.48 19.70
C ARG A 59 -6.06 27.27 18.23
N PHE A 60 -4.96 27.85 17.76
CA PHE A 60 -4.55 27.70 16.35
C PHE A 60 -4.06 26.28 16.05
N LEU A 61 -3.22 25.71 16.91
CA LEU A 61 -2.72 24.34 16.73
C LEU A 61 -3.86 23.32 16.90
N ALA A 62 -4.73 23.54 17.88
CA ALA A 62 -5.92 22.71 18.08
C ALA A 62 -6.87 22.75 16.88
N PHE A 63 -7.02 23.90 16.24
CA PHE A 63 -7.78 24.05 15.00
C PHE A 63 -7.15 23.28 13.84
N LEU A 64 -5.83 23.39 13.63
CA LEU A 64 -5.14 22.64 12.58
C LEU A 64 -5.30 21.12 12.75
N GLY A 65 -5.14 20.62 13.99
CA GLY A 65 -5.36 19.20 14.28
C GLY A 65 -6.80 18.75 14.06
N THR A 66 -7.76 19.61 14.37
CA THR A 66 -9.18 19.33 14.14
C THR A 66 -9.51 19.32 12.65
N ALA A 67 -9.05 20.33 11.89
CA ALA A 67 -9.26 20.44 10.46
C ALA A 67 -8.67 19.25 9.69
N TYR A 68 -7.44 18.82 10.04
CA TYR A 68 -6.83 17.63 9.47
C TYR A 68 -7.72 16.39 9.70
N VAL A 69 -8.06 16.09 10.95
CA VAL A 69 -8.85 14.89 11.28
C VAL A 69 -10.23 14.93 10.64
N GLU A 70 -10.90 16.08 10.64
CA GLU A 70 -12.21 16.24 10.01
C GLU A 70 -12.15 16.04 8.49
N LEU A 71 -11.14 16.58 7.81
CA LEU A 71 -10.99 16.38 6.37
C LEU A 71 -10.80 14.91 6.01
N PHE A 72 -9.84 14.24 6.65
CA PHE A 72 -9.52 12.84 6.33
C PHE A 72 -10.63 11.85 6.74
N ARG A 73 -11.46 12.19 7.72
CA ARG A 73 -12.59 11.34 8.16
C ARG A 73 -13.89 11.60 7.43
N ASN A 74 -14.13 12.81 6.94
CA ASN A 74 -15.37 13.16 6.25
C ASN A 74 -15.28 13.00 4.72
N VAL A 75 -14.07 13.06 4.14
CA VAL A 75 -13.90 12.85 2.69
C VAL A 75 -13.98 11.35 2.36
N PRO A 76 -14.84 10.93 1.41
CA PRO A 76 -14.95 9.54 1.00
C PRO A 76 -13.60 8.96 0.55
N LEU A 77 -13.31 7.72 0.96
CA LEU A 77 -12.03 7.06 0.66
C LEU A 77 -11.75 7.01 -0.85
N ILE A 78 -12.79 6.80 -1.67
CA ILE A 78 -12.66 6.80 -3.13
C ILE A 78 -12.19 8.16 -3.69
N VAL A 79 -12.66 9.26 -3.11
CA VAL A 79 -12.20 10.61 -3.49
C VAL A 79 -10.74 10.80 -3.12
N GLN A 80 -10.32 10.28 -1.96
CA GLN A 80 -8.91 10.32 -1.55
C GLN A 80 -8.04 9.53 -2.53
N PHE A 81 -8.46 8.33 -2.92
CA PHE A 81 -7.77 7.54 -3.94
C PHE A 81 -7.64 8.30 -5.26
N PHE A 82 -8.74 8.85 -5.80
CA PHE A 82 -8.66 9.63 -7.04
C PHE A 82 -7.80 10.89 -6.92
N THR A 83 -7.82 11.56 -5.77
CA THR A 83 -6.98 12.74 -5.54
C THR A 83 -5.50 12.37 -5.61
N TRP A 84 -5.08 11.30 -4.91
CA TRP A 84 -3.69 10.85 -4.92
C TRP A 84 -3.24 10.31 -6.28
N TYR A 85 -4.13 9.61 -7.00
CA TYR A 85 -3.79 8.98 -8.27
C TYR A 85 -3.86 9.94 -9.47
N LEU A 86 -4.79 10.89 -9.48
CA LEU A 86 -5.05 11.74 -10.65
C LEU A 86 -4.61 13.19 -10.43
N VAL A 87 -4.87 13.76 -9.26
CA VAL A 87 -4.72 15.20 -9.02
C VAL A 87 -3.31 15.56 -8.54
N ILE A 88 -2.79 14.84 -7.53
CA ILE A 88 -1.48 15.12 -6.93
C ILE A 88 -0.33 15.10 -7.95
N PRO A 89 -0.23 14.11 -8.86
CA PRO A 89 0.86 14.06 -9.84
C PRO A 89 0.85 15.22 -10.85
N GLU A 90 -0.31 15.83 -11.10
CA GLU A 90 -0.44 17.00 -11.99
C GLU A 90 -0.11 18.33 -11.29
N LEU A 91 -0.26 18.38 -9.97
CA LEU A 91 0.08 19.56 -9.16
C LEU A 91 1.58 19.64 -8.82
N LEU A 92 2.31 18.52 -8.95
CA LEU A 92 3.74 18.45 -8.65
C LEU A 92 4.59 19.01 -9.83
N PRO A 93 5.79 19.54 -9.56
CA PRO A 93 6.74 19.91 -10.60
C PRO A 93 7.01 18.74 -11.55
N GLN A 94 7.21 19.01 -12.85
CA GLN A 94 7.31 17.98 -13.90
C GLN A 94 8.21 16.81 -13.53
N SER A 95 9.40 17.06 -12.96
CA SER A 95 10.32 15.99 -12.56
C SER A 95 9.78 15.04 -11.47
N ILE A 96 9.00 15.54 -10.52
CA ILE A 96 8.42 14.73 -9.42
C ILE A 96 7.10 14.11 -9.87
N GLY A 97 6.30 14.85 -10.64
CA GLY A 97 5.06 14.35 -11.23
C GLY A 97 5.31 13.19 -12.19
N ASP A 98 6.34 13.28 -13.03
CA ASP A 98 6.75 12.22 -13.96
C ASP A 98 7.25 10.99 -13.18
N TRP A 99 8.03 11.17 -12.11
CA TRP A 99 8.42 10.07 -11.22
C TRP A 99 7.21 9.36 -10.60
N PHE A 100 6.21 10.11 -10.14
CA PHE A 100 4.96 9.54 -9.59
C PHE A 100 4.15 8.79 -10.66
N LYS A 101 4.20 9.27 -11.92
CA LYS A 101 3.50 8.66 -13.06
C LYS A 101 4.23 7.47 -13.66
N MET A 102 5.54 7.30 -13.41
CA MET A 102 6.28 6.10 -13.83
C MET A 102 5.67 4.81 -13.25
N GLU A 103 4.99 4.87 -12.10
CA GLU A 103 4.26 3.71 -11.55
C GLU A 103 2.98 3.36 -12.35
N LEU A 104 2.43 4.31 -13.11
CA LEU A 104 1.14 4.23 -13.80
C LEU A 104 1.25 3.81 -15.28
N ASP A 105 2.45 3.88 -15.87
CA ASP A 105 2.67 3.43 -17.24
C ASP A 105 2.71 1.89 -17.25
N PRO A 106 1.83 1.20 -18.02
CA PRO A 106 1.79 -0.26 -18.08
C PRO A 106 3.12 -0.91 -18.43
N ASN A 107 4.02 -0.18 -19.08
CA ASN A 107 5.36 -0.66 -19.44
C ASN A 107 6.37 -0.55 -18.28
N TYR A 108 6.09 0.29 -17.27
CA TYR A 108 6.95 0.52 -16.10
C TYR A 108 6.46 -0.19 -14.83
N GLN A 109 5.30 -0.86 -14.82
CA GLN A 109 4.93 -1.79 -13.72
C GLN A 109 6.02 -2.84 -13.41
N PHE A 110 6.94 -3.08 -14.36
CA PHE A 110 8.11 -3.94 -14.17
C PHE A 110 9.27 -3.31 -13.37
N PHE A 111 9.37 -1.98 -13.27
CA PHE A 111 10.50 -1.28 -12.65
C PHE A 111 10.46 -1.17 -11.10
N PRO A 112 9.29 -0.98 -10.47
CA PRO A 112 9.13 -1.09 -9.02
C PRO A 112 9.24 -2.54 -8.55
N LEU A 113 8.79 -3.50 -9.36
CA LEU A 113 9.16 -4.90 -9.20
C LEU A 113 10.69 -5.05 -9.25
N LEU A 114 11.39 -4.41 -10.18
CA LEU A 114 12.86 -4.51 -10.27
C LEU A 114 13.65 -3.85 -9.13
N TYR A 115 13.07 -2.93 -8.33
CA TYR A 115 13.76 -2.28 -7.19
C TYR A 115 13.20 -2.62 -5.81
N ALA A 116 11.92 -2.98 -5.68
CA ALA A 116 11.30 -3.48 -4.45
C ALA A 116 11.31 -5.03 -4.36
N MET A 117 11.25 -5.77 -5.48
CA MET A 117 11.45 -7.23 -5.44
C MET A 117 12.88 -7.69 -5.18
N PRO A 118 13.98 -6.97 -5.48
CA PRO A 118 15.32 -7.46 -5.12
C PRO A 118 15.47 -7.70 -3.63
N TRP A 119 14.87 -6.88 -2.75
CA TRP A 119 14.89 -7.13 -1.31
C TRP A 119 14.10 -8.40 -0.94
N PHE A 120 12.99 -8.64 -1.62
CA PHE A 120 12.12 -9.82 -1.40
C PHE A 120 12.72 -11.12 -1.99
N ILE A 121 13.29 -11.08 -3.18
CA ILE A 121 14.01 -12.18 -3.86
C ILE A 121 15.32 -12.53 -3.12
N HIS A 122 16.02 -11.55 -2.55
CA HIS A 122 17.23 -11.80 -1.75
C HIS A 122 16.91 -12.55 -0.44
N ARG A 123 15.65 -12.53 0.02
CA ARG A 123 15.15 -13.37 1.11
C ARG A 123 14.83 -14.78 0.61
N CYS A 124 14.11 -14.92 -0.51
CA CYS A 124 13.76 -16.22 -1.11
C CYS A 124 14.94 -17.01 -1.69
N ALA A 125 16.08 -16.37 -2.01
CA ALA A 125 17.26 -17.05 -2.54
C ALA A 125 18.25 -17.55 -1.47
N ASN A 126 18.01 -17.22 -0.18
CA ASN A 126 18.85 -17.65 0.95
C ASN A 126 18.12 -18.58 1.94
N ASP A 127 16.91 -19.05 1.59
CA ASP A 127 16.18 -20.11 2.31
C ASP A 127 15.91 -21.29 1.36
#